data_AF-A0A6G1RJC9-F1
#
_entry.id   AF-A0A6G1RJC9-F1
#
_cell.length_a   1.000
_cell.length_b   1.000
_cell.length_c   1.000
_cell.angle_alpha   90.00
_cell.angle_beta   90.00
_cell.angle_gamma   90.00
#
_symmetry.space_group_name_H-M   'P 1'
#
loop_
_entity.id
_entity.type
_entity.pdbx_description
1 polymer ?
#
loop_
_entity_poly.entity_id
_entity_poly.type
_entity_poly.pdbx_seq_one_letter_code
_entity_poly.pdbx_strand_id
1 'polypeptide(L)'
;EQLWRHARGPWGVSIATVVTALAARRMATQRSPPGGAAPKSPSQTPGSQTQSNSLKSILSKQRTALLSDRGYLSIWPAYASGQTVRRNHKPCCAPEERQSNKQALLTTPKPPYLEQLESYLRKELQSLDVTKPHCQELKLQAYREVFESIIETFTTYSTLLAAIKKEYEITLADQKKTICALEPLNTKILIMSEECTQKIVAVQEKTKHELDVLKQEKQHLLKLLDNMKEEKSSLQTQVEHLQKSIAEEYTRYLNEQHAHKMLLAQLNNMHYEKQDWTRRQAQDKGEDVEKLTLALRVAQRDLTKAQVKLDEMKADYGDVVPRRDLEALEKKYSDLLQEMKLLQENFDELHNKYETLLETHMETVGERD
;
A
#
# COMPACT_ATOMS: atom_id res chain seq x y z
N GLU A 1 -0.89 -13.26 33.21
CA GLU A 1 0.58 -13.07 33.07
C GLU A 1 1.40 -14.26 32.55
N GLN A 2 0.79 -15.38 32.11
CA GLN A 2 1.57 -16.53 31.59
C GLN A 2 1.48 -16.75 30.06
N LEU A 3 0.73 -15.93 29.32
CA LEU A 3 0.59 -16.07 27.85
C LEU A 3 1.54 -15.19 27.01
N TRP A 4 2.49 -14.48 27.64
CA TRP A 4 3.42 -13.56 26.95
C TRP A 4 4.86 -14.10 26.78
N ARG A 5 5.14 -15.36 27.13
CA ARG A 5 6.52 -15.88 27.14
C ARG A 5 6.94 -16.71 25.91
N HIS A 6 6.09 -16.93 24.92
CA HIS A 6 6.41 -17.79 23.76
C HIS A 6 6.23 -17.13 22.40
N ALA A 7 6.90 -16.00 22.21
CA ALA A 7 7.20 -15.48 20.87
C ALA A 7 8.60 -14.86 20.85
N ARG A 8 9.63 -15.71 20.87
CA ARG A 8 11.02 -15.32 20.59
C ARG A 8 11.49 -16.08 19.35
N GLY A 9 11.33 -15.45 18.19
CA GLY A 9 12.02 -15.81 16.94
C GLY A 9 13.39 -15.10 16.84
N PRO A 10 14.23 -15.46 15.85
CA PRO A 10 15.69 -15.27 15.89
C PRO A 10 16.19 -13.83 15.71
N TRP A 11 15.29 -12.86 15.58
CA TRP A 11 15.64 -11.45 15.40
C TRP A 11 14.94 -10.67 16.51
N GLY A 12 15.67 -10.50 17.61
CA GLY A 12 15.17 -9.91 18.86
C GLY A 12 14.83 -8.43 18.71
N VAL A 13 13.63 -8.12 18.24
CA VAL A 13 13.00 -6.81 18.43
C VAL A 13 11.60 -7.03 18.99
N SER A 14 11.42 -6.65 20.24
CA SER A 14 10.13 -6.73 20.93
C SER A 14 9.15 -5.70 20.37
N ILE A 15 7.91 -6.10 20.09
CA ILE A 15 6.82 -5.24 19.58
C ILE A 15 6.62 -4.01 20.50
N ALA A 16 6.95 -4.12 21.78
CA ALA A 16 6.94 -3.01 22.74
C ALA A 16 7.92 -1.87 22.39
N THR A 17 9.05 -2.18 21.76
CA THR A 17 10.08 -1.18 21.40
C THR A 17 9.63 -0.32 20.21
N VAL A 18 8.87 -0.90 19.28
CA VAL A 18 8.36 -0.17 18.09
C VAL A 18 7.23 0.79 18.47
N VAL A 19 6.34 0.39 19.39
CA VAL A 19 5.24 1.24 19.85
C VAL A 19 5.74 2.42 20.69
N THR A 20 6.79 2.22 21.50
CA THR A 20 7.37 3.30 22.32
C THR A 20 8.18 4.30 21.46
N ALA A 21 8.86 3.83 20.41
CA ALA A 21 9.60 4.69 19.48
C ALA A 21 8.67 5.55 18.60
N LEU A 22 7.46 5.08 18.27
CA LEU A 22 6.49 5.84 17.50
C LEU A 22 5.81 6.95 18.34
N ALA A 23 5.65 6.75 19.65
CA ALA A 23 5.11 7.76 20.56
C ALA A 23 6.11 8.88 20.87
N ALA A 24 7.41 8.58 20.99
CA ALA A 24 8.45 9.57 21.27
C ALA A 24 8.67 10.57 20.11
N ARG A 25 8.36 10.19 18.86
CA ARG A 25 8.55 11.05 17.69
C ARG A 25 7.44 12.07 17.46
N ARG A 26 6.31 11.96 18.19
CA ARG A 26 5.15 12.87 18.08
C ARG A 26 5.15 13.98 19.13
N MET A 27 6.04 13.93 20.12
CA MET A 27 6.14 14.89 21.23
C MET A 27 7.33 15.88 21.11
N ALA A 28 8.13 15.80 20.05
CA ALA A 28 9.33 16.63 19.87
C ALA A 28 9.14 17.82 18.90
N THR A 29 7.91 18.19 18.54
CA THR A 29 7.65 19.28 17.57
C THR A 29 6.62 20.29 18.04
N GLN A 30 6.70 20.72 19.30
CA GLN A 30 6.06 21.95 19.76
C GLN A 30 6.95 22.69 20.75
N ARG A 31 7.75 23.64 20.25
CA ARG A 31 8.11 24.86 20.98
C ARG A 31 8.71 25.89 20.02
N SER A 32 7.99 26.98 19.80
CA SER A 32 8.58 28.26 19.37
C SER A 32 7.82 29.39 20.09
N PRO A 33 8.51 30.43 20.59
CA PRO A 33 7.89 31.62 21.16
C PRO A 33 7.69 32.72 20.08
N PRO A 34 6.98 33.84 20.41
CA PRO A 34 6.25 34.64 19.45
C PRO A 34 6.98 35.91 19.00
N GLY A 35 6.59 36.44 17.84
CA GLY A 35 6.77 37.86 17.51
C GLY A 35 6.95 38.16 16.01
N GLY A 36 6.05 39.00 15.47
CA GLY A 36 6.42 39.90 14.36
C GLY A 36 5.66 39.76 13.04
N ALA A 37 4.64 40.61 12.89
CA ALA A 37 4.19 41.31 11.68
C ALA A 37 3.80 40.54 10.39
N ALA A 38 2.51 40.65 10.05
CA ALA A 38 1.99 40.50 8.69
C ALA A 38 2.50 41.65 7.78
N PRO A 39 2.47 41.49 6.44
CA PRO A 39 1.23 41.82 5.73
C PRO A 39 0.90 40.97 4.46
N LYS A 40 -0.42 40.90 4.21
CA LYS A 40 -1.15 40.93 2.92
C LYS A 40 -1.01 39.77 1.91
N SER A 41 -2.18 39.16 1.66
CA SER A 41 -2.61 38.23 0.60
C SER A 41 -2.40 38.79 -0.83
N PRO A 42 -2.54 38.02 -1.93
CA PRO A 42 -3.79 37.32 -2.29
C PRO A 42 -3.66 35.93 -2.94
N SER A 43 -4.78 35.23 -2.86
CA SER A 43 -5.19 34.02 -3.59
C SER A 43 -5.29 34.24 -5.11
N GLN A 44 -4.85 33.25 -5.90
CA GLN A 44 -5.46 32.83 -7.18
C GLN A 44 -5.02 31.39 -7.54
N THR A 45 -5.99 30.61 -8.01
CA THR A 45 -6.04 29.21 -8.53
C THR A 45 -5.12 28.97 -9.77
N PRO A 46 -5.10 27.83 -10.51
CA PRO A 46 -5.66 26.45 -10.38
C PRO A 46 -4.66 25.30 -10.75
N GLY A 47 -5.09 24.03 -10.61
CA GLY A 47 -4.82 22.95 -11.59
C GLY A 47 -3.44 22.28 -11.63
N SER A 48 -3.35 21.05 -11.12
CA SER A 48 -2.25 20.12 -11.46
C SER A 48 -2.74 19.06 -12.42
N GLN A 49 -2.57 19.34 -13.71
CA GLN A 49 -2.49 18.33 -14.76
C GLN A 49 -1.13 17.60 -14.67
N THR A 50 -1.22 16.29 -14.81
CA THR A 50 -0.22 15.32 -15.26
C THR A 50 0.97 15.90 -16.04
N GLN A 51 2.17 15.87 -15.46
CA GLN A 51 3.44 15.70 -16.19
C GLN A 51 4.49 15.00 -15.32
N SER A 52 4.46 13.67 -15.29
CA SER A 52 5.61 12.86 -14.87
C SER A 52 6.42 12.46 -16.11
N ASN A 53 7.13 13.42 -16.69
CA ASN A 53 8.16 13.17 -17.70
C ASN A 53 9.36 14.09 -17.42
N SER A 54 10.07 13.86 -16.32
CA SER A 54 11.41 14.43 -16.14
C SER A 54 12.20 13.69 -15.06
N LEU A 55 12.62 12.46 -15.36
CA LEU A 55 13.79 11.83 -14.76
C LEU A 55 14.48 10.96 -15.83
N LYS A 56 14.95 11.63 -16.88
CA LYS A 56 15.97 11.12 -17.81
C LYS A 56 16.98 12.23 -18.10
N SER A 57 17.70 12.65 -17.08
CA SER A 57 19.05 13.18 -17.21
C SER A 57 19.74 12.71 -15.93
N ILE A 58 20.63 11.72 -16.00
CA ILE A 58 22.06 11.93 -16.16
C ILE A 58 22.66 10.54 -16.44
N LEU A 59 23.01 10.25 -17.70
CA LEU A 59 24.21 9.52 -18.17
C LEU A 59 24.06 9.23 -19.68
N SER A 60 24.19 10.27 -20.50
CA SER A 60 24.36 10.10 -21.95
C SER A 60 25.26 11.22 -22.45
N LYS A 61 26.54 11.12 -22.09
CA LYS A 61 27.60 11.93 -22.69
C LYS A 61 28.86 11.10 -22.83
N GLN A 62 28.81 10.11 -23.71
CA GLN A 62 29.93 9.75 -24.57
C GLN A 62 29.46 8.82 -25.69
N ARG A 63 29.79 9.23 -26.92
CA ARG A 63 29.76 8.46 -28.18
C ARG A 63 28.38 8.09 -28.74
N THR A 64 27.94 8.86 -29.74
CA THR A 64 27.74 8.37 -31.12
C THR A 64 27.33 9.54 -32.02
N ALA A 65 28.32 10.10 -32.70
CA ALA A 65 28.12 10.80 -33.96
C ALA A 65 29.38 10.53 -34.77
N LEU A 66 29.38 9.41 -35.50
CA LEU A 66 30.22 9.16 -36.66
C LEU A 66 29.84 7.80 -37.27
N LEU A 67 29.62 7.84 -38.59
CA LEU A 67 29.64 6.72 -39.54
C LEU A 67 28.35 5.92 -39.72
N SER A 68 27.38 6.56 -40.38
CA SER A 68 26.64 5.90 -41.45
C SER A 68 27.10 6.53 -42.76
N ASP A 69 28.18 5.99 -43.34
CA ASP A 69 28.35 6.06 -44.78
C ASP A 69 28.85 4.70 -45.29
N ARG A 70 28.09 4.18 -46.24
CA ARG A 70 28.15 2.81 -46.72
C ARG A 70 28.87 2.85 -48.05
N GLY A 71 30.07 2.28 -48.06
CA GLY A 71 30.74 1.81 -49.26
C GLY A 71 31.59 2.86 -49.95
N TYR A 72 32.90 2.80 -49.72
CA TYR A 72 33.96 2.98 -50.74
C TYR A 72 35.30 2.74 -50.03
N LEU A 73 35.64 1.47 -49.78
CA LEU A 73 37.02 1.08 -49.46
C LEU A 73 37.72 0.77 -50.79
N SER A 74 37.99 1.84 -51.54
CA SER A 74 38.91 1.81 -52.68
C SER A 74 40.34 1.89 -52.17
N ILE A 75 40.94 0.71 -52.13
CA ILE A 75 42.36 0.36 -52.26
C ILE A 75 43.22 1.50 -52.83
N TRP A 76 44.16 2.02 -52.04
CA TRP A 76 45.39 2.67 -52.49
C TRP A 76 46.45 2.59 -51.40
N PRO A 77 47.67 2.10 -51.68
CA PRO A 77 48.83 2.48 -50.90
C PRO A 77 49.47 3.74 -51.50
N ALA A 78 49.61 4.76 -50.66
CA ALA A 78 50.47 5.90 -50.88
C ALA A 78 51.94 5.45 -50.85
N TYR A 79 52.54 5.21 -52.01
CA TYR A 79 54.00 5.18 -52.14
C TYR A 79 54.48 6.57 -52.60
N ALA A 80 55.05 7.31 -51.65
CA ALA A 80 56.04 8.32 -51.94
C ALA A 80 57.32 7.59 -52.40
N SER A 81 57.69 7.74 -53.67
CA SER A 81 59.05 7.46 -54.14
C SER A 81 59.62 8.74 -54.76
N GLY A 82 60.87 9.02 -54.40
CA GLY A 82 61.49 10.34 -54.39
C GLY A 82 61.67 11.03 -55.74
N GLN A 83 61.85 12.34 -55.63
CA GLN A 83 62.38 13.23 -56.65
C GLN A 83 63.76 12.75 -57.14
N THR A 84 64.04 12.88 -58.44
CA THR A 84 65.13 13.75 -58.93
C THR A 84 65.05 13.99 -60.45
N VAL A 85 64.82 15.27 -60.80
CA VAL A 85 65.56 16.08 -61.81
C VAL A 85 65.40 15.81 -63.32
N ARG A 86 64.64 16.76 -63.93
CA ARG A 86 64.80 17.49 -65.22
C ARG A 86 64.98 16.74 -66.55
N ARG A 87 64.10 17.09 -67.50
CA ARG A 87 64.40 18.12 -68.54
C ARG A 87 63.13 18.69 -69.16
N ASN A 88 63.05 20.03 -69.14
CA ASN A 88 62.13 20.83 -69.93
C ASN A 88 62.40 20.62 -71.42
N HIS A 89 61.37 20.35 -72.23
CA HIS A 89 61.22 20.94 -73.56
C HIS A 89 59.72 21.01 -73.90
N LYS A 90 59.27 22.21 -74.30
CA LYS A 90 57.95 22.50 -74.86
C LYS A 90 57.72 21.69 -76.15
N PRO A 91 56.50 21.22 -76.46
CA PRO A 91 56.14 20.89 -77.82
C PRO A 91 55.79 22.20 -78.55
N CYS A 92 56.66 22.62 -79.46
CA CYS A 92 56.40 23.71 -80.39
C CYS A 92 55.78 23.12 -81.66
N CYS A 93 54.64 23.67 -82.06
CA CYS A 93 54.06 23.76 -83.41
C CYS A 93 53.90 22.48 -84.25
N ALA A 94 52.65 22.27 -84.66
CA ALA A 94 52.30 21.55 -85.88
C ALA A 94 52.98 22.17 -87.11
N PRO A 95 53.36 21.33 -88.08
CA PRO A 95 53.16 21.65 -89.48
C PRO A 95 52.33 20.54 -90.17
N GLU A 96 51.25 21.00 -90.78
CA GLU A 96 50.71 20.55 -92.08
C GLU A 96 50.87 19.06 -92.43
N GLU A 97 49.73 18.36 -92.47
CA GLU A 97 49.50 17.26 -93.40
C GLU A 97 49.84 17.73 -94.82
N ARG A 98 51.07 17.45 -95.25
CA ARG A 98 51.36 17.28 -96.67
C ARG A 98 51.15 15.81 -96.99
N GLN A 99 50.00 15.54 -97.60
CA GLN A 99 49.84 14.41 -98.51
C GLN A 99 50.98 14.46 -99.53
N SER A 100 51.99 13.61 -99.29
CA SER A 100 52.94 13.21 -100.30
C SER A 100 53.01 11.69 -100.26
N ASN A 101 51.94 11.08 -100.77
CA ASN A 101 51.95 9.70 -101.23
C ASN A 101 52.89 9.61 -102.44
N LYS A 102 54.19 9.60 -102.16
CA LYS A 102 55.16 8.86 -102.96
C LYS A 102 55.13 7.41 -102.47
N GLN A 103 54.07 6.67 -102.81
CA GLN A 103 54.19 5.22 -103.00
C GLN A 103 54.34 4.94 -104.50
N ALA A 104 55.47 5.44 -105.01
CA ALA A 104 56.21 4.81 -106.08
C ALA A 104 57.66 4.77 -105.59
N LEU A 105 57.90 3.94 -104.57
CA LEU A 105 59.24 3.57 -104.10
C LEU A 105 59.21 2.07 -103.81
N LEU A 106 59.47 1.33 -104.87
CA LEU A 106 60.21 0.07 -104.86
C LEU A 106 59.69 -0.97 -103.86
N THR A 107 58.82 -1.84 -104.35
CA THR A 107 58.77 -3.25 -103.97
C THR A 107 60.15 -3.88 -104.18
N THR A 108 61.11 -3.58 -103.30
CA THR A 108 62.22 -4.50 -103.06
C THR A 108 61.58 -5.70 -102.36
N PRO A 109 61.71 -6.93 -102.92
CA PRO A 109 61.20 -8.11 -102.24
C PRO A 109 61.84 -8.16 -100.85
N LYS A 110 61.01 -8.39 -99.82
CA LYS A 110 61.53 -8.63 -98.46
C LYS A 110 62.62 -9.70 -98.57
N PRO A 111 63.78 -9.52 -97.89
CA PRO A 111 64.79 -10.55 -97.87
C PRO A 111 64.15 -11.86 -97.40
N PRO A 112 64.34 -12.98 -98.12
CA PRO A 112 63.62 -14.24 -97.85
C PRO A 112 63.84 -14.73 -96.42
N TYR A 113 65.00 -14.41 -95.82
CA TYR A 113 65.34 -14.71 -94.44
C TYR A 113 64.49 -13.96 -93.40
N LEU A 114 64.17 -12.68 -93.65
CA LEU A 114 63.34 -11.88 -92.75
C LEU A 114 61.88 -12.38 -92.75
N GLU A 115 61.38 -12.78 -93.92
CA GLU A 115 60.03 -13.33 -94.06
C GLU A 115 59.89 -14.68 -93.36
N GLN A 116 60.94 -15.51 -93.41
CA GLN A 116 61.00 -16.77 -92.67
C GLN A 116 60.96 -16.54 -91.14
N LEU A 117 61.77 -15.61 -90.61
CA LEU A 117 61.79 -15.24 -89.18
C LEU A 117 60.45 -14.66 -88.71
N GLU A 118 59.83 -13.76 -89.49
CA GLU A 118 58.53 -13.21 -89.18
C GLU A 118 57.43 -14.28 -89.20
N SER A 119 57.50 -15.26 -90.11
CA SER A 119 56.54 -16.37 -90.17
C SER A 119 56.70 -17.33 -88.98
N TYR A 120 57.93 -17.57 -88.53
CA TYR A 120 58.24 -18.36 -87.33
C TYR A 120 57.71 -17.65 -86.07
N LEU A 121 58.03 -16.36 -85.90
CA LEU A 121 57.54 -15.56 -84.79
C LEU A 121 56.02 -15.52 -84.72
N ARG A 122 55.35 -15.35 -85.86
CA ARG A 122 53.87 -15.33 -85.92
C ARG A 122 53.26 -16.67 -85.54
N LYS A 123 53.86 -17.79 -85.95
CA LYS A 123 53.40 -19.13 -85.58
C LYS A 123 53.57 -19.39 -84.08
N GLU A 124 54.75 -19.08 -83.53
CA GLU A 124 55.04 -19.23 -82.10
C GLU A 124 54.15 -18.34 -81.22
N LEU A 125 53.90 -17.09 -81.62
CA LEU A 125 53.00 -16.19 -80.89
C LEU A 125 51.52 -16.61 -81.01
N GLN A 126 51.11 -17.25 -82.10
CA GLN A 126 49.76 -17.77 -82.30
C GLN A 126 49.51 -19.09 -81.53
N SER A 127 50.55 -19.89 -81.30
CA SER A 127 50.45 -21.10 -80.47
C SER A 127 50.41 -20.80 -78.96
N LEU A 128 50.69 -19.58 -78.53
CA LEU A 128 50.68 -19.19 -77.12
C LEU A 128 49.28 -18.82 -76.63
N ASP A 129 48.87 -19.49 -75.55
CA ASP A 129 47.59 -19.28 -74.90
C ASP A 129 47.64 -18.04 -73.98
N VAL A 130 46.87 -17.00 -74.31
CA VAL A 130 46.93 -15.67 -73.66
C VAL A 130 46.49 -15.69 -72.19
N THR A 131 45.74 -16.73 -71.81
CA THR A 131 45.07 -16.83 -70.51
C THR A 131 45.98 -17.31 -69.37
N LYS A 132 47.19 -17.80 -69.68
CA LYS A 132 48.09 -18.39 -68.67
C LYS A 132 49.01 -17.35 -68.01
N PRO A 133 49.32 -17.50 -66.70
CA PRO A 133 50.09 -16.52 -65.91
C PRO A 133 51.56 -16.33 -66.35
N HIS A 134 52.04 -17.10 -67.34
CA HIS A 134 53.41 -16.98 -67.89
C HIS A 134 53.40 -16.66 -69.39
N CYS A 135 52.25 -16.25 -69.94
CA CYS A 135 52.12 -15.94 -71.36
C CYS A 135 53.09 -14.84 -71.79
N GLN A 136 53.31 -13.81 -70.97
CA GLN A 136 54.25 -12.74 -71.30
C GLN A 136 55.71 -13.22 -71.33
N GLU A 137 56.08 -14.15 -70.45
CA GLU A 137 57.44 -14.71 -70.40
C GLU A 137 57.71 -15.65 -71.58
N LEU A 138 56.70 -16.43 -71.97
CA LEU A 138 56.75 -17.27 -73.16
C LEU A 138 56.78 -16.44 -74.46
N LYS A 139 56.05 -15.32 -74.50
CA LYS A 139 56.15 -14.36 -75.62
C LYS A 139 57.56 -13.78 -75.73
N LEU A 140 58.12 -13.33 -74.60
CA LEU A 140 59.49 -12.81 -74.55
C LEU A 140 60.53 -13.84 -75.00
N GLN A 141 60.31 -15.13 -74.74
CA GLN A 141 61.17 -16.22 -75.21
C GLN A 141 61.17 -16.33 -76.74
N ALA A 142 60.00 -16.33 -77.39
CA ALA A 142 59.91 -16.36 -78.85
C ALA A 142 60.59 -15.14 -79.51
N TYR A 143 60.44 -13.94 -78.92
CA TYR A 143 61.16 -12.75 -79.38
C TYR A 143 62.68 -12.85 -79.15
N ARG A 144 63.13 -13.47 -78.06
CA ARG A 144 64.57 -13.67 -77.75
C ARG A 144 65.23 -14.62 -78.75
N GLU A 145 64.54 -15.69 -79.14
CA GLU A 145 65.02 -16.66 -80.13
C GLU A 145 65.18 -16.02 -81.51
N VAL A 146 64.17 -15.27 -81.95
CA VAL A 146 64.21 -14.53 -83.23
C VAL A 146 65.30 -13.46 -83.24
N PHE A 147 65.49 -12.77 -82.12
CA PHE A 147 66.57 -11.79 -81.98
C PHE A 147 67.96 -12.45 -82.02
N GLU A 148 68.10 -13.66 -81.49
CA GLU A 148 69.36 -14.41 -81.58
C GLU A 148 69.69 -14.82 -83.02
N SER A 149 68.70 -15.33 -83.75
CA SER A 149 68.86 -15.64 -85.18
C SER A 149 69.22 -14.40 -86.02
N ILE A 150 68.83 -13.21 -85.59
CA ILE A 150 69.25 -11.93 -86.19
C ILE A 150 70.72 -11.61 -85.83
N ILE A 151 71.12 -11.77 -84.57
CA ILE A 151 72.51 -11.54 -84.12
C ILE A 151 73.50 -12.49 -84.83
N GLU A 152 73.11 -13.74 -85.04
CA GLU A 152 73.92 -14.77 -85.73
C GLU A 152 74.13 -14.45 -87.22
N THR A 153 73.18 -13.79 -87.87
CA THR A 153 73.25 -13.48 -89.31
C THR A 153 73.91 -12.16 -89.64
N PHE A 154 73.84 -11.16 -88.75
CA PHE A 154 74.49 -9.86 -88.94
C PHE A 154 75.86 -9.80 -88.24
N THR A 155 76.85 -10.47 -88.82
CA THR A 155 78.21 -10.59 -88.24
C THR A 155 78.91 -9.24 -88.00
N THR A 156 78.66 -8.22 -88.82
CA THR A 156 79.29 -6.89 -88.72
C THR A 156 78.81 -6.07 -87.51
N TYR A 157 77.57 -6.26 -87.08
CA TYR A 157 76.94 -5.53 -85.96
C TYR A 157 76.64 -6.44 -84.76
N SER A 158 77.03 -7.71 -84.85
CA SER A 158 76.75 -8.76 -83.87
C SER A 158 77.21 -8.38 -82.46
N THR A 159 78.40 -7.77 -82.33
CA THR A 159 78.95 -7.35 -81.03
C THR A 159 78.10 -6.29 -80.33
N LEU A 160 77.56 -5.32 -81.07
CA LEU A 160 76.69 -4.28 -80.54
C LEU A 160 75.31 -4.84 -80.17
N LEU A 161 74.71 -5.66 -81.04
CA LEU A 161 73.40 -6.26 -80.80
C LEU A 161 73.42 -7.24 -79.62
N ALA A 162 74.49 -8.03 -79.47
CA ALA A 162 74.70 -8.91 -78.33
C ALA A 162 74.91 -8.13 -77.03
N ALA A 163 75.63 -7.00 -77.06
CA ALA A 163 75.77 -6.13 -75.90
C ALA A 163 74.43 -5.52 -75.47
N ILE A 164 73.62 -5.06 -76.42
CA ILE A 164 72.26 -4.56 -76.15
C ILE A 164 71.38 -5.68 -75.59
N LYS A 165 71.38 -6.88 -76.19
CA LYS A 165 70.67 -8.05 -75.68
C LYS A 165 71.02 -8.30 -74.23
N LYS A 166 72.31 -8.41 -73.92
CA LYS A 166 72.84 -8.70 -72.58
C LYS A 166 72.33 -7.73 -71.53
N GLU A 167 72.32 -6.42 -71.80
CA GLU A 167 71.82 -5.42 -70.84
C GLU A 167 70.33 -5.60 -70.51
N TYR A 168 69.49 -5.90 -71.50
CA TYR A 168 68.07 -6.21 -71.27
C TYR A 168 67.87 -7.53 -70.54
N GLU A 169 68.69 -8.56 -70.83
CA GLU A 169 68.63 -9.83 -70.13
C GLU A 169 69.01 -9.68 -68.66
N ILE A 170 70.04 -8.89 -68.36
CA ILE A 170 70.43 -8.54 -66.99
C ILE A 170 69.29 -7.82 -66.28
N THR A 171 68.68 -6.81 -66.93
CA THR A 171 67.57 -6.04 -66.35
C THR A 171 66.34 -6.91 -66.09
N LEU A 172 65.97 -7.79 -67.02
CA LEU A 172 64.86 -8.74 -66.85
C LEU A 172 65.14 -9.74 -65.72
N ALA A 173 66.37 -10.22 -65.60
CA ALA A 173 66.76 -11.11 -64.51
C ALA A 173 66.66 -10.41 -63.14
N ASP A 174 67.08 -9.14 -63.05
CA ASP A 174 66.94 -8.34 -61.84
C ASP A 174 65.47 -8.07 -61.48
N GLN A 175 64.62 -7.76 -62.47
CA GLN A 175 63.18 -7.62 -62.26
C GLN A 175 62.52 -8.91 -61.77
N LYS A 176 62.86 -10.07 -62.34
CA LYS A 176 62.36 -11.36 -61.83
C LYS A 176 62.82 -11.61 -60.41
N LYS A 177 64.08 -11.31 -60.10
CA LYS A 177 64.63 -11.46 -58.75
C LYS A 177 63.91 -10.57 -57.74
N THR A 178 63.60 -9.33 -58.09
CA THR A 178 62.84 -8.42 -57.22
C THR A 178 61.39 -8.90 -57.02
N ILE A 179 60.74 -9.42 -58.07
CA ILE A 179 59.40 -10.03 -57.96
C ILE A 179 59.43 -11.24 -57.01
N CYS A 180 60.36 -12.18 -57.20
CA CYS A 180 60.50 -13.34 -56.32
C CYS A 180 60.85 -12.94 -54.87
N ALA A 181 61.58 -11.84 -54.66
CA ALA A 181 61.90 -11.34 -53.33
C ALA A 181 60.68 -10.71 -52.61
N LEU A 182 59.68 -10.23 -53.36
CA LEU A 182 58.45 -9.65 -52.80
C LEU A 182 57.40 -10.71 -52.45
N GLU A 183 57.41 -11.88 -53.08
CA GLU A 183 56.46 -12.97 -52.79
C GLU A 183 56.43 -13.40 -51.31
N PRO A 184 57.57 -13.61 -50.62
CA PRO A 184 57.58 -13.93 -49.19
C PRO A 184 56.98 -12.82 -48.31
N LEU A 185 57.08 -11.56 -48.73
CA LEU A 185 56.48 -10.46 -48.00
C LEU A 185 54.95 -10.48 -48.17
N ASN A 186 54.47 -10.75 -49.39
CA ASN A 186 53.04 -10.90 -49.66
C ASN A 186 52.43 -12.07 -48.86
N THR A 187 53.11 -13.21 -48.77
CA THR A 187 52.64 -14.33 -47.95
C THR A 187 52.61 -13.98 -46.47
N LYS A 188 53.64 -13.29 -45.96
CA LYS A 188 53.65 -12.82 -44.56
C LYS A 188 52.52 -11.85 -44.26
N ILE A 189 52.24 -10.90 -45.16
CA ILE A 189 51.12 -9.97 -45.02
C ILE A 189 49.79 -10.73 -44.99
N LEU A 190 49.62 -11.72 -45.86
CA LEU A 190 48.40 -12.55 -45.90
C LEU A 190 48.22 -13.30 -44.58
N ILE A 191 49.26 -13.96 -44.07
CA ILE A 191 49.22 -14.67 -42.78
C ILE A 191 48.89 -13.71 -41.62
N MET A 192 49.56 -12.57 -41.55
CA MET A 192 49.29 -11.57 -40.51
C MET A 192 47.86 -11.00 -40.61
N SER A 193 47.33 -10.84 -41.82
CA SER A 193 45.96 -10.38 -42.03
C SER A 193 44.95 -11.41 -41.52
N GLU A 194 45.17 -12.69 -41.83
CA GLU A 194 44.35 -13.80 -41.36
C GLU A 194 44.37 -13.89 -39.83
N GLU A 195 45.55 -13.85 -39.20
CA GLU A 195 45.67 -13.82 -37.74
C GLU A 195 44.94 -12.62 -37.10
N CYS A 196 45.01 -11.45 -37.72
CA CYS A 196 44.26 -10.28 -37.26
C CYS A 196 42.74 -10.52 -37.36
N THR A 197 42.26 -11.08 -38.47
CA THR A 197 40.83 -11.39 -38.63
C THR A 197 40.36 -12.41 -37.60
N GLN A 198 41.15 -13.46 -37.32
CA GLN A 198 40.84 -14.46 -36.30
C GLN A 198 40.76 -13.84 -34.91
N LYS A 199 41.70 -12.95 -34.55
CA LYS A 199 41.67 -12.21 -33.28
C LYS A 199 40.42 -11.33 -33.17
N ILE A 200 40.03 -10.65 -34.25
CA ILE A 200 38.81 -9.82 -34.28
C ILE A 200 37.58 -10.69 -34.03
N VAL A 201 37.46 -11.83 -34.74
CA VAL A 201 36.33 -12.75 -34.57
C VAL A 201 36.27 -13.32 -33.16
N ALA A 202 37.39 -13.77 -32.60
CA ALA A 202 37.45 -14.31 -31.24
C ALA A 202 36.99 -13.28 -30.18
N VAL A 203 37.39 -12.01 -30.33
CA VAL A 203 36.93 -10.93 -29.44
C VAL A 203 35.45 -10.64 -29.65
N GLN A 204 34.96 -10.66 -30.89
CA GLN A 204 33.53 -10.48 -31.19
C GLN A 204 32.67 -11.61 -30.60
N GLU A 205 33.12 -12.85 -30.65
CA GLU A 205 32.40 -13.99 -30.07
C GLU A 205 32.36 -13.91 -28.55
N LYS A 206 33.50 -13.59 -27.92
CA LYS A 206 33.56 -13.39 -26.46
C LYS A 206 32.61 -12.28 -26.00
N THR A 207 32.65 -11.12 -26.67
CA THR A 207 31.76 -10.00 -26.34
C THR A 207 30.29 -10.30 -26.59
N LYS A 208 29.95 -11.06 -27.65
CA LYS A 208 28.57 -11.55 -27.86
C LYS A 208 28.12 -12.45 -26.71
N HIS A 209 28.96 -13.39 -26.29
CA HIS A 209 28.65 -14.28 -25.17
C HIS A 209 28.42 -13.50 -23.87
N GLU A 210 29.31 -12.56 -23.53
CA GLU A 210 29.15 -11.68 -22.36
C GLU A 210 27.85 -10.85 -22.43
N LEU A 211 27.52 -10.31 -23.61
CA LEU A 211 26.28 -9.58 -23.84
C LEU A 211 25.06 -10.47 -23.61
N ASP A 212 25.08 -11.70 -24.09
CA ASP A 212 23.98 -12.65 -23.92
C ASP A 212 23.77 -13.03 -22.45
N VAL A 213 24.86 -13.27 -21.70
CA VAL A 213 24.80 -13.52 -20.24
C VAL A 213 24.20 -12.31 -19.51
N LEU A 214 24.71 -11.10 -19.78
CA LEU A 214 24.18 -9.88 -19.17
C LEU A 214 22.72 -9.62 -19.54
N LYS A 215 22.29 -9.99 -20.76
CA LYS A 215 20.91 -9.89 -21.20
C LYS A 215 20.00 -10.87 -20.45
N GLN A 216 20.46 -12.09 -20.21
CA GLN A 216 19.74 -13.09 -19.42
C GLN A 216 19.61 -12.65 -17.95
N GLU A 217 20.69 -12.16 -17.34
CA GLU A 217 20.66 -11.63 -15.96
C GLU A 217 19.72 -10.44 -15.83
N LYS A 218 19.77 -9.49 -16.78
CA LYS A 218 18.83 -8.37 -16.82
C LYS A 218 17.39 -8.84 -16.86
N GLN A 219 17.07 -9.83 -17.70
CA GLN A 219 15.72 -10.39 -17.78
C GLN A 219 15.31 -11.08 -16.48
N HIS A 220 16.22 -11.82 -15.85
CA HIS A 220 15.99 -12.44 -14.55
C HIS A 220 15.69 -11.39 -13.46
N LEU A 221 16.51 -10.34 -13.37
CA LEU A 221 16.31 -9.26 -12.42
C LEU A 221 15.00 -8.50 -12.63
N LEU A 222 14.59 -8.28 -13.89
CA LEU A 222 13.29 -7.67 -14.18
C LEU A 222 12.13 -8.54 -13.69
N LYS A 223 12.18 -9.86 -13.93
CA LYS A 223 11.16 -10.79 -13.41
C LYS A 223 11.09 -10.76 -11.88
N LEU A 224 12.26 -10.73 -11.21
CA LEU A 224 12.30 -10.62 -9.75
C LEU A 224 11.69 -9.31 -9.26
N LEU A 225 11.97 -8.19 -9.93
CA LEU A 225 11.40 -6.90 -9.60
C LEU A 225 9.87 -6.89 -9.75
N ASP A 226 9.36 -7.48 -10.83
CA ASP A 226 7.92 -7.61 -11.07
C ASP A 226 7.24 -8.46 -9.98
N ASN A 227 7.83 -9.61 -9.62
CA ASN A 227 7.33 -10.46 -8.54
C ASN A 227 7.29 -9.70 -7.19
N MET A 228 8.39 -9.03 -6.82
CA MET A 228 8.44 -8.26 -5.56
C MET A 228 7.45 -7.10 -5.56
N LYS A 229 7.19 -6.49 -6.72
CA LYS A 229 6.19 -5.43 -6.85
C LYS A 229 4.78 -5.99 -6.68
N GLU A 230 4.48 -7.16 -7.22
CA GLU A 230 3.20 -7.84 -7.06
C GLU A 230 2.96 -8.25 -5.60
N GLU A 231 3.97 -8.83 -4.94
CA GLU A 231 3.91 -9.14 -3.50
C GLU A 231 3.64 -7.91 -2.66
N LYS A 232 4.35 -6.80 -2.93
CA LYS A 232 4.11 -5.52 -2.26
C LYS A 232 2.67 -5.05 -2.45
N SER A 233 2.16 -5.10 -3.67
CA SER A 233 0.77 -4.72 -3.97
C SER A 233 -0.24 -5.61 -3.25
N SER A 234 -0.03 -6.93 -3.23
CA SER A 234 -0.87 -7.90 -2.51
C SER A 234 -0.90 -7.62 -1.00
N LEU A 235 0.28 -7.43 -0.39
CA LEU A 235 0.39 -7.09 1.03
C LEU A 235 -0.26 -5.74 1.33
N GLN A 236 -0.11 -4.75 0.45
CA GLN A 236 -0.76 -3.46 0.61
C GLN A 236 -2.29 -3.61 0.59
N THR A 237 -2.87 -4.38 -0.33
CA THR A 237 -4.31 -4.66 -0.35
C THR A 237 -4.78 -5.36 0.93
N GLN A 238 -4.00 -6.30 1.47
CA GLN A 238 -4.33 -6.93 2.75
C GLN A 238 -4.30 -5.93 3.91
N VAL A 239 -3.31 -5.04 3.96
CA VAL A 239 -3.23 -3.97 4.97
C VAL A 239 -4.44 -3.05 4.86
N GLU A 240 -4.82 -2.62 3.66
CA GLU A 240 -5.99 -1.76 3.43
C GLU A 240 -7.29 -2.46 3.86
N HIS A 241 -7.43 -3.75 3.56
CA HIS A 241 -8.56 -4.55 4.03
C HIS A 241 -8.63 -4.65 5.56
N LEU A 242 -7.51 -4.94 6.23
CA LEU A 242 -7.46 -5.00 7.69
C LEU A 242 -7.75 -3.65 8.33
N GLN A 243 -7.24 -2.56 7.78
CA GLN A 243 -7.54 -1.20 8.23
C GLN A 243 -9.04 -0.91 8.15
N LYS A 244 -9.68 -1.28 7.02
CA LYS A 244 -11.11 -1.13 6.84
C LYS A 244 -11.90 -1.96 7.84
N SER A 245 -11.54 -3.23 8.02
CA SER A 245 -12.18 -4.13 8.99
C SER A 245 -12.08 -3.59 10.43
N ILE A 246 -10.91 -3.10 10.84
CA ILE A 246 -10.71 -2.49 12.16
C ILE A 246 -11.59 -1.24 12.31
N ALA A 247 -11.68 -0.39 11.29
CA ALA A 247 -12.54 0.80 11.32
C ALA A 247 -14.03 0.45 11.44
N GLU A 248 -14.46 -0.61 10.76
CA GLU A 248 -15.83 -1.13 10.87
C GLU A 248 -16.12 -1.68 12.26
N GLU A 249 -15.25 -2.52 12.82
CA GLU A 249 -15.41 -3.06 14.18
C GLU A 249 -15.39 -1.97 15.24
N TYR A 250 -14.51 -0.97 15.10
CA TYR A 250 -14.48 0.18 16.00
C TYR A 250 -15.79 0.97 15.96
N THR A 251 -16.37 1.14 14.77
CA THR A 251 -17.67 1.79 14.60
C THR A 251 -18.79 1.00 15.27
N ARG A 252 -18.81 -0.33 15.13
CA ARG A 252 -19.78 -1.21 15.81
C ARG A 252 -19.67 -1.10 17.32
N TYR A 253 -18.45 -1.16 17.85
CA TYR A 253 -18.21 -0.99 19.29
C TYR A 253 -18.74 0.36 19.82
N LEU A 254 -18.52 1.45 19.09
CA LEU A 254 -19.06 2.76 19.47
C LEU A 254 -20.59 2.78 19.47
N ASN A 255 -21.22 2.16 18.47
CA ASN A 255 -22.68 2.06 18.39
C ASN A 255 -23.26 1.25 19.56
N GLU A 256 -22.64 0.12 19.91
CA GLU A 256 -23.03 -0.69 21.07
C GLU A 256 -22.86 0.09 22.39
N GLN A 257 -21.74 0.79 22.55
CA GLN A 257 -21.50 1.66 23.71
C GLN A 257 -22.56 2.76 23.82
N HIS A 258 -22.92 3.38 22.70
CA HIS A 258 -23.98 4.39 22.68
C HIS A 258 -25.34 3.79 23.06
N ALA A 259 -25.70 2.62 22.50
CA ALA A 259 -26.92 1.92 22.85
C ALA A 259 -26.97 1.54 24.34
N HIS A 260 -25.85 1.05 24.89
CA HIS A 260 -25.75 0.73 26.31
C HIS A 260 -25.94 1.98 27.20
N LYS A 261 -25.30 3.10 26.88
CA LYS A 261 -25.49 4.36 27.59
C LYS A 261 -26.94 4.83 27.55
N MET A 262 -27.60 4.71 26.40
CA MET A 262 -29.02 5.05 26.24
C MET A 262 -29.92 4.15 27.09
N LEU A 263 -29.68 2.83 27.08
CA LEU A 263 -30.42 1.88 27.91
C LEU A 263 -30.23 2.12 29.41
N LEU A 264 -29.00 2.41 29.85
CA LEU A 264 -28.72 2.79 31.24
C LEU A 264 -29.44 4.09 31.65
N ALA A 265 -29.47 5.08 30.76
CA ALA A 265 -30.20 6.32 31.01
C ALA A 265 -31.71 6.06 31.14
N GLN A 266 -32.28 5.23 30.26
CA GLN A 266 -33.68 4.80 30.36
C GLN A 266 -33.96 4.04 31.65
N LEU A 267 -33.09 3.09 32.03
CA LEU A 267 -33.23 2.33 33.27
C LEU A 267 -33.17 3.24 34.50
N ASN A 268 -32.24 4.20 34.53
CA ASN A 268 -32.16 5.19 35.59
C ASN A 268 -33.42 6.06 35.65
N ASN A 269 -33.94 6.53 34.50
CA ASN A 269 -35.21 7.28 34.45
C ASN A 269 -36.36 6.48 35.04
N MET A 270 -36.51 5.20 34.66
CA MET A 270 -37.51 4.30 35.22
C MET A 270 -37.36 4.11 36.74
N HIS A 271 -36.11 4.05 37.23
CA HIS A 271 -35.84 3.99 38.68
C HIS A 271 -36.24 5.27 39.40
N TYR A 272 -35.93 6.44 38.83
CA TYR A 272 -36.35 7.74 39.37
C TYR A 272 -37.88 7.85 39.38
N GLU A 273 -38.55 7.49 38.29
CA GLU A 273 -40.02 7.50 38.22
C GLU A 273 -40.65 6.56 39.25
N LYS A 274 -40.11 5.34 39.42
CA LYS A 274 -40.60 4.40 40.43
C LYS A 274 -40.37 4.92 41.85
N GLN A 275 -39.21 5.51 42.11
CA GLN A 275 -38.90 6.09 43.42
C GLN A 275 -39.83 7.27 43.72
N ASP A 276 -40.04 8.17 42.76
CA ASP A 276 -40.96 9.29 42.88
C ASP A 276 -42.40 8.82 43.07
N TRP A 277 -42.84 7.80 42.34
CA TRP A 277 -44.16 7.20 42.51
C TRP A 277 -44.33 6.60 43.91
N THR A 278 -43.32 5.87 44.39
CA THR A 278 -43.30 5.31 45.75
C THR A 278 -43.32 6.41 46.81
N ARG A 279 -42.59 7.51 46.59
CA ARG A 279 -42.57 8.68 47.49
C ARG A 279 -43.95 9.34 47.56
N ARG A 280 -44.59 9.57 46.40
CA ARG A 280 -45.96 10.10 46.32
C ARG A 280 -46.96 9.17 47.01
N GLN A 281 -46.85 7.86 46.79
CA GLN A 281 -47.71 6.87 47.44
C GLN A 281 -47.50 6.82 48.95
N ALA A 282 -46.26 6.92 49.44
CA ALA A 282 -45.95 6.96 50.86
C ALA A 282 -46.51 8.23 51.51
N GLN A 283 -46.44 9.38 50.82
CA GLN A 283 -47.06 10.62 51.27
C GLN A 283 -48.59 10.47 51.37
N ASP A 284 -49.25 9.95 50.32
CA ASP A 284 -50.70 9.73 50.29
C ASP A 284 -51.17 8.76 51.39
N LYS A 285 -50.45 7.64 51.61
CA LYS A 285 -50.70 6.74 52.74
C LYS A 285 -50.45 7.41 54.09
N GLY A 286 -49.45 8.28 54.19
CA GLY A 286 -49.19 9.06 55.41
C GLY A 286 -50.38 9.97 55.75
N GLU A 287 -50.91 10.69 54.77
CA GLU A 287 -52.10 11.52 54.92
C GLU A 287 -53.32 10.69 55.33
N ASP A 288 -53.50 9.49 54.77
CA ASP A 288 -54.59 8.58 55.16
C ASP A 288 -54.42 8.05 56.59
N VAL A 289 -53.20 7.67 56.99
CA VAL A 289 -52.90 7.26 58.38
C VAL A 289 -53.17 8.41 59.35
N GLU A 290 -52.80 9.64 59.02
CA GLU A 290 -53.10 10.82 59.84
C GLU A 290 -54.61 11.06 59.98
N LYS A 291 -55.37 10.94 58.88
CA LYS A 291 -56.84 11.01 58.88
C LYS A 291 -57.46 9.92 59.75
N LEU A 292 -57.02 8.67 59.61
CA LEU A 292 -57.48 7.54 60.41
C LEU A 292 -57.14 7.71 61.90
N THR A 293 -55.94 8.21 62.21
CA THR A 293 -55.51 8.46 63.59
C THR A 293 -56.34 9.57 64.25
N LEU A 294 -56.74 10.59 63.49
CA LEU A 294 -57.65 11.61 63.97
C LEU A 294 -59.05 11.03 64.22
N ALA A 295 -59.61 10.27 63.28
CA ALA A 295 -60.90 9.63 63.42
C ALA A 295 -60.95 8.66 64.62
N LEU A 296 -59.89 7.87 64.82
CA LEU A 296 -59.75 6.99 65.97
C LEU A 296 -59.74 7.78 67.28
N ARG A 297 -58.97 8.88 67.36
CA ARG A 297 -58.95 9.76 68.55
C ARG A 297 -60.33 10.35 68.84
N VAL A 298 -61.08 10.72 67.81
CA VAL A 298 -62.46 11.19 67.96
C VAL A 298 -63.36 10.09 68.50
N ALA A 299 -63.33 8.89 67.90
CA ALA A 299 -64.13 7.75 68.34
C ALA A 299 -63.82 7.31 69.78
N GLN A 300 -62.54 7.29 70.16
CA GLN A 300 -62.13 7.01 71.55
C GLN A 300 -62.70 8.05 72.52
N ARG A 301 -62.62 9.33 72.14
CA ARG A 301 -63.14 10.42 72.97
C ARG A 301 -64.67 10.32 73.12
N ASP A 302 -65.38 9.95 72.07
CA ASP A 302 -66.83 9.75 72.10
C ASP A 302 -67.23 8.48 72.88
N LEU A 303 -66.45 7.41 72.78
CA LEU A 303 -66.59 6.24 73.65
C LEU A 303 -66.42 6.63 75.12
N THR A 304 -65.38 7.38 75.48
CA THR A 304 -65.19 7.87 76.86
C THR A 304 -66.38 8.71 77.32
N LYS A 305 -66.90 9.61 76.48
CA LYS A 305 -68.10 10.40 76.81
C LYS A 305 -69.32 9.50 77.05
N ALA A 306 -69.52 8.47 76.21
CA ALA A 306 -70.62 7.52 76.38
C ALA A 306 -70.45 6.68 77.66
N GLN A 307 -69.22 6.27 77.97
CA GLN A 307 -68.88 5.56 79.21
C GLN A 307 -69.21 6.40 80.44
N VAL A 308 -68.77 7.67 80.46
CA VAL A 308 -69.06 8.60 81.55
C VAL A 308 -70.56 8.79 81.73
N LYS A 309 -71.32 8.98 80.64
CA LYS A 309 -72.79 9.06 80.71
C LYS A 309 -73.42 7.77 81.25
N LEU A 310 -72.90 6.61 80.87
CA LEU A 310 -73.37 5.32 81.38
C LEU A 310 -73.06 5.18 82.88
N ASP A 311 -71.88 5.59 83.31
CA ASP A 311 -71.49 5.55 84.72
C ASP A 311 -72.30 6.55 85.56
N GLU A 312 -72.62 7.73 85.01
CA GLU A 312 -73.57 8.69 85.60
C GLU A 312 -74.96 8.07 85.74
N MET A 313 -75.52 7.48 84.67
CA MET A 313 -76.78 6.75 84.76
C MET A 313 -76.71 5.60 85.79
N LYS A 314 -75.64 4.80 85.81
CA LYS A 314 -75.47 3.74 86.81
C LYS A 314 -75.41 4.28 88.24
N ALA A 315 -74.78 5.42 88.47
CA ALA A 315 -74.75 6.06 89.78
C ALA A 315 -76.16 6.56 90.17
N ASP A 316 -76.88 7.19 89.24
CA ASP A 316 -78.24 7.68 89.46
C ASP A 316 -79.25 6.55 89.73
N TYR A 317 -79.11 5.39 89.07
CA TYR A 317 -80.00 4.24 89.26
C TYR A 317 -79.51 3.23 90.32
N GLY A 318 -78.28 3.37 90.83
CA GLY A 318 -77.65 2.42 91.74
C GLY A 318 -78.27 2.39 93.15
N ASP A 319 -78.71 3.53 93.67
CA ASP A 319 -79.24 3.66 95.05
C ASP A 319 -80.73 4.03 95.09
N VAL A 320 -81.34 4.38 93.96
CA VAL A 320 -82.64 5.10 93.95
C VAL A 320 -83.86 4.19 93.82
N VAL A 321 -83.75 2.98 93.26
CA VAL A 321 -84.93 2.11 93.06
C VAL A 321 -85.11 1.10 94.21
N PRO A 322 -84.10 0.31 94.62
CA PRO A 322 -84.28 -0.66 95.71
C PRO A 322 -84.49 0.00 97.07
N ARG A 323 -83.84 1.14 97.32
CA ARG A 323 -83.93 1.84 98.61
C ARG A 323 -85.21 2.64 98.75
N ARG A 324 -85.65 3.32 97.69
CA ARG A 324 -86.91 4.07 97.68
C ARG A 324 -88.12 3.15 97.81
N ASP A 325 -88.09 1.97 97.16
CA ASP A 325 -89.15 0.97 97.30
C ASP A 325 -89.17 0.34 98.70
N LEU A 326 -87.99 0.11 99.30
CA LEU A 326 -87.86 -0.40 100.66
C LEU A 326 -88.36 0.62 101.69
N GLU A 327 -87.94 1.89 101.59
CA GLU A 327 -88.41 2.98 102.47
C GLU A 327 -89.94 3.19 102.36
N ALA A 328 -90.50 3.09 101.14
CA ALA A 328 -91.95 3.16 100.95
C ALA A 328 -92.69 1.97 101.59
N LEU A 329 -92.08 0.78 101.57
CA LEU A 329 -92.64 -0.42 102.20
C LEU A 329 -92.54 -0.35 103.74
N GLU A 330 -91.42 0.12 104.28
CA GLU A 330 -91.24 0.36 105.72
C GLU A 330 -92.26 1.36 106.25
N LYS A 331 -92.50 2.46 105.54
CA LYS A 331 -93.53 3.43 105.91
C LYS A 331 -94.93 2.82 105.96
N LYS A 332 -95.29 2.01 104.95
CA LYS A 332 -96.58 1.29 104.95
C LYS A 332 -96.70 0.33 106.13
N TYR A 333 -95.62 -0.37 106.47
CA TYR A 333 -95.60 -1.28 107.62
C TYR A 333 -95.74 -0.51 108.94
N SER A 334 -95.06 0.63 109.09
CA SER A 334 -95.20 1.46 110.29
C SER A 334 -96.60 2.04 110.46
N ASP A 335 -97.24 2.47 109.37
CA ASP A 335 -98.60 3.00 109.39
C ASP A 335 -99.60 1.90 109.82
N LEU A 336 -99.49 0.69 109.25
CA LEU A 336 -100.33 -0.46 109.61
C LEU A 336 -100.14 -0.90 111.07
N LEU A 337 -98.90 -0.83 111.57
CA LEU A 337 -98.60 -1.13 112.97
C LEU A 337 -99.27 -0.12 113.92
N GLN A 338 -99.32 1.16 113.55
CA GLN A 338 -100.01 2.18 114.34
C GLN A 338 -101.52 1.95 114.33
N GLU A 339 -102.12 1.64 113.18
CA GLU A 339 -103.54 1.30 113.09
C GLU A 339 -103.89 0.09 113.97
N MET A 340 -103.04 -0.94 113.97
CA MET A 340 -103.27 -2.13 114.80
C MET A 340 -103.21 -1.81 116.30
N LYS A 341 -102.25 -0.96 116.73
CA LYS A 341 -102.18 -0.48 118.12
C LYS A 341 -103.43 0.29 118.53
N LEU A 342 -103.89 1.20 117.68
CA LEU A 342 -105.09 2.00 117.94
C LEU A 342 -106.34 1.11 118.01
N LEU A 343 -106.45 0.12 117.12
CA LEU A 343 -107.54 -0.85 117.16
C LEU A 343 -107.50 -1.71 118.43
N GLN A 344 -106.30 -2.08 118.89
CA GLN A 344 -106.12 -2.83 120.13
C GLN A 344 -106.50 -1.99 121.36
N GLU A 345 -106.07 -0.73 121.42
CA GLU A 345 -106.48 0.22 122.47
C GLU A 345 -108.00 0.39 122.51
N ASN A 346 -108.66 0.52 121.35
CA ASN A 346 -110.12 0.57 121.27
C ASN A 346 -110.79 -0.72 121.76
N PHE A 347 -110.19 -1.87 121.50
CA PHE A 347 -110.71 -3.17 121.94
C PHE A 347 -110.59 -3.33 123.47
N ASP A 348 -109.45 -2.93 124.03
CA ASP A 348 -109.22 -2.92 125.49
C ASP A 348 -110.19 -1.94 126.19
N GLU A 349 -110.44 -0.78 125.60
CA GLU A 349 -111.39 0.20 126.14
C GLU A 349 -112.84 -0.31 126.10
N LEU A 350 -113.22 -1.01 125.03
CA LEU A 350 -114.54 -1.66 124.94
C LEU A 350 -114.67 -2.82 125.93
N HIS A 351 -113.60 -3.59 126.14
CA HIS A 351 -113.56 -4.67 127.11
C HIS A 351 -113.77 -4.13 128.54
N ASN A 352 -113.06 -3.07 128.92
CA ASN A 352 -113.24 -2.39 130.22
C ASN A 352 -114.66 -1.85 130.42
N LYS A 353 -115.28 -1.28 129.37
CA LYS A 353 -116.69 -0.81 129.41
C LYS A 353 -117.67 -1.97 129.59
N TYR A 354 -117.41 -3.12 128.98
CA TYR A 354 -118.23 -4.32 129.16
C TYR A 354 -118.09 -4.88 130.59
N GLU A 355 -116.87 -4.92 131.14
CA GLU A 355 -116.59 -5.40 132.49
C GLU A 355 -117.27 -4.54 133.57
N THR A 356 -117.18 -3.21 133.45
CA THR A 356 -117.91 -2.26 134.33
C THR A 356 -119.44 -2.36 134.21
N LEU A 357 -119.97 -2.61 133.01
CA LEU A 357 -121.42 -2.87 132.83
C LEU A 357 -121.85 -4.19 133.49
N LEU A 358 -120.99 -5.21 133.44
CA LEU A 358 -121.23 -6.48 134.12
C LEU A 358 -121.25 -6.31 135.65
N GLU A 359 -120.35 -5.49 136.18
CA GLU A 359 -120.21 -5.22 137.61
C GLU A 359 -121.40 -4.43 138.16
N THR A 360 -121.87 -3.41 137.44
CA THR A 360 -123.11 -2.68 137.79
C THR A 360 -124.38 -3.55 137.69
N HIS A 361 -124.43 -4.50 136.74
CA HIS A 361 -125.52 -5.48 136.68
C HIS A 361 -125.47 -6.45 137.88
N MET A 362 -124.28 -6.84 138.34
CA MET A 362 -124.11 -7.66 139.55
C MET A 362 -124.58 -6.93 140.82
N GLU A 363 -124.26 -5.64 140.98
CA GLU A 363 -124.69 -4.83 142.13
C GLU A 363 -126.21 -4.58 142.16
N THR A 364 -126.83 -4.29 141.01
CA THR A 364 -128.29 -4.03 140.92
C THR A 364 -129.19 -5.28 141.08
N VAL A 365 -128.61 -6.49 141.03
CA VAL A 365 -129.29 -7.75 141.35
C VAL A 365 -129.13 -8.08 142.85
N GLY A 366 -128.05 -7.65 143.50
CA GLY A 366 -127.83 -7.85 144.94
C GLY A 366 -128.66 -6.94 145.85
N GLU A 367 -129.06 -5.75 145.39
CA GLU A 367 -129.91 -4.80 146.18
C GLU A 367 -131.42 -5.07 146.08
N ARG A 368 -131.86 -6.21 145.51
CA ARG A 368 -133.30 -6.54 145.30
C ARG A 368 -133.83 -7.77 146.05
N ASP A 369 -133.01 -8.41 146.89
CA ASP A 369 -133.40 -9.45 147.86
C ASP A 369 -133.01 -9.03 149.29
#